data_AF-A0A3D5W7P8-F1
#
_entry.id   AF-A0A3D5W7P8-F1
#
_cell.length_a   1.000
_cell.length_b   1.000
_cell.length_c   1.000
_cell.angle_alpha   90.00
_cell.angle_beta   90.00
_cell.angle_gamma   90.00
#
_symmetry.space_group_name_H-M   'P 1'
#
loop_
_entity.id
_entity.type
_entity.pdbx_description
1 polymer ?
#
loop_
_entity_poly.entity_id
_entity_poly.type
_entity_poly.pdbx_seq_one_letter_code
_entity_poly.pdbx_strand_id
1 'polypeptide(L)'
;MRHGVHIWLVAHPAKMYAERGKELPVPGLYDISGSANWANKASIGITISRPDMTKPEVEIHVKKVKFRRVGQVGIQYLRWNKATGKYARAYEEELNL
;
A
#
# COMPACT_ATOMS: atom_id res chain seq x y z
N MET A 1 6.05 -6.12 -23.41
CA MET A 1 5.06 -5.03 -23.31
C MET A 1 4.61 -4.72 -24.72
N ARG A 2 3.34 -4.97 -25.06
CA ARG A 2 2.88 -4.94 -26.46
C ARG A 2 2.56 -3.53 -26.97
N HIS A 3 2.21 -2.61 -26.07
CA HIS A 3 1.75 -1.26 -26.43
C HIS A 3 2.52 -0.13 -25.72
N GLY A 4 3.59 -0.44 -24.99
CA GLY A 4 4.39 0.57 -24.27
C GLY A 4 3.66 1.31 -23.14
N VAL A 5 2.45 0.89 -22.77
CA VAL A 5 1.64 1.54 -21.72
C VAL A 5 1.86 0.90 -20.34
N HIS A 6 1.79 1.74 -19.31
CA HIS A 6 1.71 1.31 -17.90
C HIS A 6 0.30 1.58 -17.37
N ILE A 7 -0.32 0.56 -16.79
CA ILE A 7 -1.71 0.61 -16.33
C ILE A 7 -1.74 0.49 -14.81
N TRP A 8 -2.39 1.45 -14.17
CA TRP A 8 -2.73 1.42 -12.76
C TRP A 8 -4.18 0.98 -12.59
N LEU A 9 -4.40 0.04 -11.67
CA LEU A 9 -5.73 -0.39 -11.25
C LEU A 9 -5.84 -0.20 -9.76
N VAL A 10 -6.94 0.42 -9.32
CA VAL A 10 -7.24 0.64 -7.90
C VAL A 10 -8.39 -0.29 -7.53
N ALA A 11 -8.19 -1.12 -6.52
CA ALA A 11 -9.18 -2.05 -6.00
C ALA A 11 -9.29 -1.88 -4.49
N HIS A 12 -10.53 -1.87 -3.98
CA HIS A 12 -10.78 -1.78 -2.55
C HIS A 12 -10.69 -3.18 -1.92
N PRO A 13 -9.96 -3.34 -0.80
CA PRO A 13 -9.97 -4.58 -0.04
C PRO A 13 -11.36 -4.84 0.55
N ALA A 14 -11.64 -6.11 0.83
CA ALA A 14 -12.77 -6.51 1.65
C ALA A 14 -12.65 -5.86 3.03
N LYS A 15 -13.79 -5.74 3.73
CA LYS A 15 -13.82 -5.20 5.08
C LYS A 15 -12.93 -6.06 6.00
N MET A 16 -11.91 -5.44 6.55
CA MET A 16 -10.96 -6.10 7.47
C MET A 16 -11.34 -5.76 8.91
N TYR A 17 -11.17 -6.73 9.81
CA TYR A 17 -11.46 -6.56 11.23
C TYR A 17 -10.14 -6.46 11.99
N ALA A 18 -10.01 -5.41 12.80
CA ALA A 18 -8.98 -5.39 13.82
C ALA A 18 -9.35 -6.37 14.93
N GLU A 19 -8.38 -7.14 15.41
CA GLU A 19 -8.56 -7.84 16.68
C GLU A 19 -8.65 -6.83 17.83
N ARG A 20 -9.34 -7.19 18.92
CA ARG A 20 -9.55 -6.26 20.05
C ARG A 20 -8.21 -5.76 20.58
N GLY A 21 -8.00 -4.44 20.48
CA GLY A 21 -6.78 -3.77 20.96
C GLY A 21 -5.58 -3.85 20.00
N LYS A 22 -5.75 -4.38 18.78
CA LYS A 22 -4.71 -4.38 17.75
C LYS A 22 -5.02 -3.34 16.67
N GLU A 23 -3.98 -2.90 15.98
CA GLU A 23 -4.12 -2.03 14.80
C GLU A 23 -4.82 -2.77 13.65
N LEU A 24 -5.38 -2.00 12.72
CA LEU A 24 -5.93 -2.58 11.50
C LEU A 24 -4.82 -3.32 10.75
N PRO A 25 -5.06 -4.56 10.29
CA PRO A 25 -4.05 -5.26 9.53
C PRO A 25 -3.73 -4.51 8.24
N VAL A 26 -2.52 -4.69 7.72
CA VAL A 26 -2.15 -4.17 6.41
C VAL A 26 -2.79 -5.07 5.34
N PRO A 27 -3.60 -4.52 4.41
CA PRO A 27 -4.18 -5.34 3.35
C PRO A 27 -3.08 -5.91 2.45
N GLY A 28 -3.28 -7.13 2.00
CA GLY A 28 -2.50 -7.83 0.99
C GLY A 28 -3.22 -7.88 -0.36
N LEU A 29 -2.55 -8.48 -1.35
CA LEU A 29 -3.12 -8.65 -2.69
C LEU A 29 -4.25 -9.69 -2.73
N TYR A 30 -4.38 -10.50 -1.68
CA TYR A 30 -5.40 -11.54 -1.55
C TYR A 30 -6.73 -11.03 -0.98
N ASP A 31 -6.76 -9.82 -0.45
CA ASP A 31 -7.92 -9.27 0.26
C ASP A 31 -8.94 -8.58 -0.67
N ILE A 32 -8.82 -8.73 -1.99
CA ILE A 32 -9.78 -8.18 -2.97
C ILE A 32 -10.62 -9.30 -3.61
N SER A 33 -11.83 -8.99 -4.08
CA SER A 33 -12.66 -10.00 -4.75
C SER A 33 -11.98 -10.56 -6.00
N GLY A 34 -11.95 -11.89 -6.15
CA GLY A 34 -11.24 -12.57 -7.23
C GLY A 34 -9.72 -12.42 -7.16
N SER A 35 -9.16 -12.12 -5.98
CA SER A 35 -7.78 -11.71 -5.75
C SER A 35 -6.69 -12.58 -6.36
N ALA A 36 -6.86 -13.90 -6.41
CA ALA A 36 -5.86 -14.78 -7.02
C ALA A 36 -5.54 -14.37 -8.47
N ASN A 37 -6.54 -13.96 -9.24
CA ASN A 37 -6.34 -13.48 -10.61
C ASN A 37 -5.52 -12.18 -10.66
N TRP A 38 -5.79 -11.26 -9.74
CA TRP A 38 -5.07 -10.00 -9.63
C TRP A 38 -3.62 -10.21 -9.19
N ALA A 39 -3.42 -10.98 -8.12
CA ALA A 39 -2.11 -11.34 -7.62
C ALA A 39 -1.28 -12.04 -8.70
N ASN A 40 -1.87 -12.89 -9.54
CA ASN A 40 -1.15 -13.56 -10.63
C ASN A 40 -0.79 -12.61 -11.80
N LYS A 41 -1.74 -11.78 -12.24
CA LYS A 41 -1.57 -10.92 -13.43
C LYS A 41 -0.78 -9.64 -13.18
N ALA A 42 -0.88 -9.06 -11.98
CA ALA A 42 -0.20 -7.80 -11.67
C ALA A 42 1.33 -7.96 -11.72
N SER A 43 2.01 -7.00 -12.35
CA SER A 43 3.48 -6.94 -12.37
C SER A 43 4.06 -6.32 -11.10
N ILE A 44 3.33 -5.37 -10.52
CA ILE A 44 3.65 -4.70 -9.26
C ILE A 44 2.38 -4.73 -8.41
N GLY A 45 2.51 -5.01 -7.13
CA GLY A 45 1.42 -4.99 -6.17
C GLY A 45 1.76 -4.07 -5.01
N ILE A 46 0.92 -3.06 -4.81
CA ILE A 46 1.10 -2.03 -3.77
C ILE A 46 -0.16 -1.99 -2.93
N THR A 47 0.00 -1.95 -1.61
CA THR A 47 -1.10 -1.71 -0.67
C THR A 47 -0.80 -0.48 0.17
N ILE A 48 -1.84 0.26 0.53
CA ILE A 48 -1.74 1.49 1.33
C ILE A 48 -2.42 1.21 2.66
N SER A 49 -1.72 1.48 3.76
CA SER A 49 -2.23 1.33 5.12
C SER A 49 -2.17 2.65 5.88
N ARG A 50 -3.16 2.86 6.75
CA ARG A 50 -3.15 3.88 7.79
C ARG A 50 -3.42 3.13 9.10
N PRO A 51 -2.38 2.74 9.85
CA PRO A 51 -2.54 1.94 11.06
C PRO A 51 -3.44 2.63 12.09
N ASP A 52 -3.28 3.95 12.22
CA ASP A 52 -4.10 4.82 13.05
C ASP A 52 -4.72 5.93 12.21
N MET A 53 -6.05 5.91 12.06
CA MET A 53 -6.80 6.90 11.28
C MET A 53 -6.82 8.30 11.91
N THR A 54 -6.42 8.42 13.18
CA THR A 54 -6.35 9.70 13.90
C THR A 54 -5.03 10.42 13.66
N LYS A 55 -4.00 9.72 13.16
CA LYS A 55 -2.67 10.28 12.95
C LYS A 55 -2.36 10.46 11.45
N PRO A 56 -1.38 11.32 11.09
CA PRO A 56 -1.07 11.60 9.69
C PRO A 56 -0.18 10.53 9.03
N GLU A 57 0.36 9.56 9.76
CA GLU A 57 1.26 8.53 9.24
C GLU A 57 0.53 7.57 8.30
N VAL A 58 1.16 7.29 7.16
CA VAL A 58 0.65 6.41 6.11
C VAL A 58 1.78 5.52 5.61
N GLU A 59 1.46 4.27 5.35
CA GLU A 59 2.43 3.29 4.87
C GLU A 59 2.07 2.84 3.46
N ILE A 60 3.04 2.90 2.55
CA ILE A 60 2.98 2.26 1.24
C ILE A 60 3.76 0.95 1.32
N HIS A 61 3.06 -0.16 1.15
CA HIS A 61 3.65 -1.49 1.13
C HIS A 61 3.77 -1.99 -0.30
N VAL A 62 5.00 -2.13 -0.80
CA VAL A 62 5.27 -2.80 -2.07
C VAL A 62 5.33 -4.31 -1.81
N LYS A 63 4.18 -4.97 -1.96
CA LYS A 63 4.01 -6.40 -1.67
C LYS A 63 4.51 -7.32 -2.79
N LYS A 64 4.56 -6.85 -4.03
CA LYS A 64 4.99 -7.64 -5.18
C LYS A 64 5.76 -6.81 -6.19
N VAL A 65 6.87 -7.36 -6.67
CA VAL A 65 7.56 -6.91 -7.89
C VAL A 65 7.94 -8.13 -8.72
N LYS A 66 7.38 -8.25 -9.93
CA LYS A 66 7.62 -9.40 -10.81
C LYS A 66 8.98 -9.34 -11.52
N PHE A 67 9.45 -8.13 -11.84
CA PHE A 67 10.68 -7.93 -12.60
C PHE A 67 11.63 -7.04 -11.81
N ARG A 68 12.83 -7.54 -11.45
CA ARG A 68 13.82 -6.80 -10.65
C ARG A 68 14.15 -5.40 -11.19
N ARG A 69 14.14 -5.23 -12.52
CA ARG A 69 14.43 -3.95 -13.17
C ARG A 69 13.43 -2.83 -12.87
N VAL A 70 12.23 -3.15 -12.36
CA VAL A 70 11.19 -2.16 -12.08
C VAL A 70 11.04 -1.83 -10.59
N GLY A 71 11.84 -2.45 -9.72
CA GLY A 71 11.87 -2.13 -8.30
C GLY A 71 12.12 -3.34 -7.40
N GLN A 72 11.84 -3.15 -6.12
CA GLN A 72 11.95 -4.15 -5.06
C GLN A 72 10.76 -4.07 -4.10
N VAL A 73 10.52 -5.16 -3.37
CA VAL A 73 9.56 -5.15 -2.26
C VAL A 73 10.09 -4.31 -1.10
N GLY A 74 9.19 -3.75 -0.29
CA GLY A 74 9.57 -2.91 0.83
C GLY A 74 8.41 -2.04 1.32
N ILE A 75 8.72 -1.15 2.25
CA ILE A 75 7.77 -0.22 2.85
C ILE A 75 8.32 1.20 2.65
N GLN A 76 7.45 2.13 2.30
CA GLN A 76 7.74 3.55 2.31
C GLN A 76 6.73 4.27 3.19
N TYR A 77 7.22 5.01 4.17
CA TYR A 77 6.41 5.82 5.05
C TYR A 77 6.17 7.21 4.45
N LEU A 78 4.95 7.69 4.62
CA LEU A 78 4.49 9.01 4.22
C LEU A 78 3.79 9.71 5.39
N ARG A 79 3.73 11.03 5.32
CA ARG A 79 2.94 11.87 6.25
C ARG A 79 1.89 12.65 5.46
N TRP A 80 0.65 12.59 5.93
CA TRP A 80 -0.48 13.35 5.39
C TRP A 80 -0.54 14.75 6.01
N ASN A 81 -0.54 15.78 5.17
CA ASN A 81 -0.77 17.15 5.60
C ASN A 81 -2.25 17.51 5.44
N LYS A 82 -2.96 17.64 6.56
CA LYS A 82 -4.41 17.96 6.57
C LYS A 82 -4.73 19.33 5.98
N ALA A 83 -3.84 20.32 6.10
CA ALA A 83 -4.08 21.67 5.57
C ALA A 83 -3.95 21.74 4.05
N THR A 84 -3.05 20.96 3.46
CA THR A 84 -2.79 21.00 2.01
C THR A 84 -3.39 19.84 1.23
N GLY A 85 -3.83 18.79 1.92
CA GLY A 85 -4.33 17.57 1.29
C GLY A 85 -3.25 16.79 0.53
N LYS A 86 -1.98 16.93 0.92
CA LYS A 86 -0.84 16.31 0.24
C LYS A 86 -0.12 15.31 1.14
N TYR A 87 0.47 14.32 0.51
CA TYR A 87 1.42 13.42 1.16
C TYR A 87 2.85 13.88 0.91
N ALA A 88 3.68 13.81 1.94
CA ALA A 88 5.12 13.98 1.84
C ALA A 88 5.83 12.72 2.31
N ARG A 89 7.06 12.49 1.84
CA ARG A 89 7.92 11.45 2.38
C ARG A 89 8.14 11.74 3.87
N ALA A 90 7.97 10.73 4.70
CA ALA A 90 8.41 10.78 6.09
C ALA A 90 9.77 10.10 6.18
N TYR A 91 10.68 10.68 6.96
CA TYR A 91 11.94 10.05 7.34
C TYR A 91 11.74 9.22 8.61
N GLU A 92 12.52 8.15 8.78
CA GLU A 92 12.42 7.30 9.97
C GLU A 92 12.66 8.10 11.26
N GLU A 93 13.48 9.16 11.24
CA GLU A 93 13.69 10.01 12.43
C GLU A 93 12.48 10.89 12.78
N GLU A 94 11.56 11.11 11.82
CA GLU A 94 10.33 11.89 12.01
C GLU A 94 9.14 11.02 12.45
N LEU A 95 9.31 9.71 12.34
CA LEU A 95 8.37 8.72 12.82
C LEU A 95 8.92 8.28 14.17
N ASN A 96 8.14 8.37 15.24
CA ASN A 96 8.57 7.86 16.56
C ASN A 96 8.57 6.31 16.57
N LEU A 97 9.27 5.70 15.62
CA LEU A 97 9.41 4.26 15.38
C LEU A 97 10.75 3.76 15.92
#